data_AF-A0A8K0CLC0-F1
#
_entry.id   AF-A0A8K0CLC0-F1
#
_cell.length_a   1.000
_cell.length_b   1.000
_cell.length_c   1.000
_cell.angle_alpha   90.00
_cell.angle_beta   90.00
_cell.angle_gamma   90.00
#
_symmetry.space_group_name_H-M   'P 1'
#
loop_
_entity.id
_entity.type
_entity.pdbx_description
1 polymer ?
#
loop_
_entity_poly.entity_id
_entity_poly.type
_entity_poly.pdbx_seq_one_letter_code
_entity_poly.pdbx_strand_id
1 'polypeptide(L)'
;SFPVWLGGLLNPEAYITATRQCVAQANSWSLEELQLDVTVTDSSDKGSIPSDCFAVTGIKLQGAQCRNNQLLLTSSIMIELPITLLRWVHVTGDEKVPGSRLALPVYLNSTRTELLFTVDLTIAPGQDPHSFYERGVALLTSTALN
;
A
#
# COMPACT_ATOMS: atom_id res chain seq x y z
N SER A 1 -0.69 -17.53 -3.25
CA SER A 1 0.50 -16.95 -2.59
C SER A 1 0.20 -16.75 -1.11
N PHE A 2 1.15 -16.93 -0.20
CA PHE A 2 0.93 -16.70 1.23
C PHE A 2 1.16 -15.22 1.58
N PRO A 3 0.27 -14.57 2.36
CA PRO A 3 0.50 -13.19 2.75
C PRO A 3 1.71 -13.04 3.66
N VAL A 4 2.52 -12.01 3.40
CA VAL A 4 3.73 -11.67 4.17
C VAL A 4 3.40 -10.54 5.15
N TRP A 5 3.91 -10.62 6.38
CA TRP A 5 3.83 -9.50 7.32
C TRP A 5 5.09 -8.63 7.20
N LEU A 6 4.97 -7.47 6.52
CA LEU A 6 6.11 -6.58 6.27
C LEU A 6 6.81 -6.13 7.57
N GLY A 7 6.04 -5.77 8.61
CA GLY A 7 6.60 -5.30 9.88
C GLY A 7 7.32 -6.37 10.69
N GLY A 8 7.21 -7.65 10.31
CA GLY A 8 7.95 -8.76 10.91
C GLY A 8 9.24 -9.11 10.17
N LEU A 9 9.54 -8.46 9.04
CA LEU A 9 10.76 -8.70 8.27
C LEU A 9 11.96 -7.96 8.89
N LEU A 10 13.16 -8.53 8.77
CA LEU A 10 14.41 -7.87 9.17
C LEU A 10 14.70 -6.63 8.34
N ASN A 11 14.31 -6.64 7.06
CA ASN A 11 14.44 -5.51 6.14
C ASN A 11 13.23 -5.49 5.18
N PRO A 12 12.15 -4.77 5.52
CA PRO A 12 10.95 -4.73 4.68
C PRO A 12 11.15 -3.96 3.36
N GLU A 13 12.04 -2.97 3.30
CA GLU A 13 12.35 -2.27 2.05
C GLU A 13 12.97 -3.22 1.02
N ALA A 14 13.89 -4.07 1.47
CA ALA A 14 14.52 -5.07 0.61
C ALA A 14 13.50 -6.04 0.01
N TYR A 15 12.43 -6.37 0.74
CA TYR A 15 11.32 -7.18 0.20
C TYR A 15 10.62 -6.47 -0.96
N ILE A 16 10.29 -5.18 -0.81
CA ILE A 16 9.65 -4.41 -1.88
C ILE A 16 10.56 -4.32 -3.11
N THR A 17 11.84 -4.00 -2.92
CA THR A 17 12.83 -3.96 -4.01
C THR A 17 12.96 -5.31 -4.71
N ALA A 18 13.00 -6.41 -3.95
CA ALA A 18 13.11 -7.76 -4.50
C ALA A 18 11.87 -8.14 -5.33
N THR A 19 10.66 -7.79 -4.87
CA THR A 19 9.43 -8.03 -5.66
C THR A 19 9.44 -7.24 -6.96
N ARG A 20 9.91 -5.98 -6.95
CA ARG A 20 10.05 -5.15 -8.16
C ARG A 20 10.99 -5.80 -9.16
N GLN A 21 12.18 -6.20 -8.70
CA GLN A 21 13.19 -6.86 -9.53
C GLN A 21 12.69 -8.19 -10.09
N CYS A 22 11.98 -8.97 -9.28
CA CYS A 22 11.39 -10.24 -9.69
C CYS A 22 10.39 -10.04 -10.84
N VAL A 23 9.47 -9.07 -10.72
CA VAL A 23 8.49 -8.78 -11.80
C VAL A 23 9.16 -8.20 -13.04
N ALA A 24 10.11 -7.29 -12.87
CA ALA A 24 10.89 -6.72 -13.97
C ALA A 24 11.59 -7.82 -14.77
N GLN A 25 12.27 -8.74 -14.08
CA GLN A 25 12.99 -9.84 -14.71
C GLN A 25 12.04 -10.84 -15.38
N ALA A 26 10.93 -11.19 -14.74
CA ALA A 26 9.96 -12.15 -15.27
C ALA A 26 9.29 -11.65 -16.57
N ASN A 27 9.10 -10.34 -16.70
CA ASN A 27 8.43 -9.72 -17.85
C ASN A 27 9.38 -9.00 -18.81
N SER A 28 10.69 -8.98 -18.52
CA SER A 28 11.69 -8.20 -19.27
C SER A 28 11.36 -6.71 -19.37
N TRP A 29 10.83 -6.13 -18.30
CA TRP A 29 10.51 -4.70 -18.21
C TRP A 29 11.65 -3.91 -17.53
N SER A 30 11.79 -2.62 -17.88
CA SER A 30 12.68 -1.74 -17.15
C SER A 30 12.16 -1.52 -15.74
N LEU A 31 13.06 -1.40 -14.75
CA LEU A 31 12.68 -1.02 -13.39
C LEU A 31 11.95 0.32 -13.38
N GLU A 32 12.37 1.27 -14.21
CA GLU A 32 11.81 2.63 -14.28
C GLU A 32 10.38 2.67 -14.84
N GLU A 33 10.00 1.64 -15.60
CA GLU A 33 8.65 1.51 -16.18
C GLU A 33 7.70 0.75 -15.25
N LEU A 34 8.13 0.43 -14.03
CA LEU A 34 7.31 -0.25 -13.03
C LEU A 34 6.81 0.71 -11.96
N GLN A 35 5.49 0.79 -11.83
CA GLN A 35 4.82 1.49 -10.73
C GLN A 35 4.16 0.46 -9.80
N LEU A 36 4.19 0.76 -8.50
CA LEU A 36 3.51 -0.03 -7.49
C LEU A 36 2.03 0.38 -7.44
N ASP A 37 1.15 -0.52 -7.82
CA ASP A 37 -0.30 -0.40 -7.62
C ASP A 37 -0.72 -1.19 -6.38
N VAL A 38 -1.45 -0.53 -5.49
CA VAL A 38 -1.85 -1.07 -4.20
C VAL A 38 -3.36 -1.21 -4.15
N THR A 39 -3.82 -2.41 -3.80
CA THR A 39 -5.24 -2.71 -3.61
C THR A 39 -5.50 -3.22 -2.21
N VAL A 40 -6.39 -2.57 -1.48
CA VAL A 40 -6.85 -3.02 -0.17
C VAL A 40 -8.12 -3.86 -0.36
N THR A 41 -8.11 -5.11 0.12
CA THR A 41 -9.27 -6.00 0.05
C THR A 41 -10.28 -5.69 1.16
N ASP A 42 -11.55 -6.02 0.92
CA ASP A 42 -12.60 -5.92 1.95
C ASP A 42 -12.66 -7.17 2.85
N SER A 43 -11.94 -8.23 2.51
CA SER A 43 -11.92 -9.50 3.27
C SER A 43 -10.50 -10.00 3.51
N SER A 44 -10.33 -10.76 4.60
CA SER A 44 -9.08 -11.46 4.92
C SER A 44 -9.00 -12.85 4.28
N ASP A 45 -9.81 -13.12 3.25
CA ASP A 45 -9.81 -14.41 2.57
C ASP A 45 -8.55 -14.60 1.72
N LYS A 46 -7.75 -15.59 2.09
CA LYS A 46 -6.50 -15.92 1.41
C LYS A 46 -6.72 -16.70 0.11
N GLY A 47 -7.90 -17.30 -0.08
CA GLY A 47 -8.25 -18.07 -1.28
C GLY A 47 -8.40 -17.21 -2.54
N SER A 48 -8.67 -15.92 -2.36
CA SER A 48 -8.97 -14.97 -3.44
C SER A 48 -7.78 -14.11 -3.87
N ILE A 49 -6.55 -14.45 -3.45
CA ILE A 49 -5.34 -13.68 -3.79
C ILE A 49 -4.91 -13.99 -5.25
N PRO A 50 -4.87 -12.99 -6.15
CA PRO A 50 -4.41 -13.18 -7.52
C PRO A 50 -2.95 -13.66 -7.59
N SER A 51 -2.60 -14.45 -8.61
CA SER A 51 -1.24 -15.00 -8.77
C SER A 51 -0.19 -13.95 -9.15
N ASP A 52 -0.63 -12.82 -9.70
CA ASP A 52 0.20 -11.68 -10.12
C ASP A 52 0.37 -10.61 -9.02
N CYS A 53 -0.10 -10.90 -7.79
CA CYS A 53 0.01 -10.00 -6.65
C CYS A 53 0.89 -10.59 -5.53
N PHE A 54 1.59 -9.71 -4.83
CA PHE A 54 2.21 -10.00 -3.54
C PHE A 54 1.26 -9.56 -2.43
N ALA A 55 0.74 -10.52 -1.66
CA ALA A 55 -0.16 -10.22 -0.57
C ALA A 55 0.61 -9.85 0.70
N VAL A 56 0.17 -8.80 1.38
CA VAL A 56 0.72 -8.30 2.62
C VAL A 56 -0.37 -8.20 3.68
N THR A 57 -0.02 -8.51 4.93
CA THR A 57 -0.90 -8.42 6.11
C THR A 57 -0.27 -7.61 7.23
N GLY A 58 -1.08 -7.23 8.23
CA GLY A 58 -0.62 -6.49 9.41
C GLY A 58 -0.41 -4.99 9.15
N ILE A 59 -0.84 -4.51 7.98
CA ILE A 59 -0.83 -3.08 7.65
C ILE A 59 -1.93 -2.39 8.43
N LYS A 60 -1.62 -1.24 9.03
CA LYS A 60 -2.60 -0.39 9.70
C LYS A 60 -2.65 0.98 9.05
N LEU A 61 -3.85 1.47 8.81
CA LEU A 61 -4.11 2.81 8.30
C LEU A 61 -4.44 3.73 9.48
N GLN A 62 -3.75 4.85 9.57
CA GLN A 62 -3.96 5.86 10.61
C GLN A 62 -4.60 7.11 10.01
N GLY A 63 -5.60 7.69 10.70
CA GLY A 63 -6.24 8.96 10.33
C GLY A 63 -7.29 8.87 9.21
N ALA A 64 -7.51 7.67 8.64
CA ALA A 64 -8.49 7.40 7.59
C ALA A 64 -9.02 5.96 7.70
N GLN A 65 -10.08 5.67 6.96
CA GLN A 65 -10.59 4.32 6.72
C GLN A 65 -10.42 3.98 5.25
N CYS A 66 -10.23 2.71 4.94
CA CYS A 66 -10.29 2.20 3.57
C CYS A 66 -11.50 1.25 3.42
N ARG A 67 -12.32 1.46 2.38
CA ARG A 67 -13.45 0.59 2.03
C ARG A 67 -13.58 0.54 0.51
N ASN A 68 -13.81 -0.63 -0.07
CA ASN A 68 -13.86 -0.82 -1.53
C ASN A 68 -12.62 -0.24 -2.24
N ASN A 69 -11.44 -0.41 -1.65
CA ASN A 69 -10.18 0.18 -2.14
C ASN A 69 -10.21 1.73 -2.29
N GLN A 70 -11.01 2.41 -1.48
CA GLN A 70 -11.10 3.87 -1.45
C GLN A 70 -10.90 4.41 -0.04
N LEU A 71 -10.20 5.54 0.08
CA LEU A 71 -9.97 6.27 1.32
C LEU A 71 -11.17 7.15 1.69
N LEU A 72 -11.58 7.06 2.94
CA LEU A 72 -12.61 7.89 3.56
C LEU A 72 -12.08 8.48 4.87
N LEU A 73 -12.46 9.72 5.17
CA LEU A 73 -12.20 10.28 6.48
C LEU A 73 -13.02 9.57 7.55
N THR A 74 -12.41 9.30 8.70
CA THR A 74 -13.06 8.59 9.82
C THR A 74 -12.62 9.16 11.15
N SER A 75 -13.46 9.10 12.18
CA SER A 75 -13.07 9.50 13.54
C SER A 75 -12.18 8.47 14.23
N SER A 76 -12.04 7.27 13.67
CA SER A 76 -11.14 6.24 14.17
C SER A 76 -9.68 6.65 14.03
N ILE A 77 -8.89 6.46 15.09
CA ILE A 77 -7.46 6.80 15.11
C ILE A 77 -6.69 5.89 14.13
N MET A 78 -6.97 4.59 14.19
CA MET A 78 -6.27 3.57 13.44
C MET A 78 -7.21 2.40 13.12
N ILE A 79 -7.02 1.80 11.95
CA ILE A 79 -7.72 0.59 11.52
C ILE A 79 -6.70 -0.38 10.93
N GLU A 80 -6.83 -1.67 11.25
CA GLU A 80 -6.07 -2.73 10.59
C GLU A 80 -6.71 -3.06 9.25
N LEU A 81 -5.90 -3.04 8.19
CA LEU A 81 -6.33 -3.41 6.85
C LEU A 81 -6.34 -4.94 6.72
N PRO A 82 -7.33 -5.55 6.03
CA PRO A 82 -7.41 -7.00 5.87
C PRO A 82 -6.19 -7.58 5.13
N ILE A 83 -6.23 -7.62 3.80
CA ILE A 83 -5.10 -7.98 2.96
C ILE A 83 -4.82 -6.79 2.04
N THR A 84 -3.55 -6.41 1.95
CA THR A 84 -3.08 -5.41 1.01
C THR A 84 -2.34 -6.13 -0.11
N LEU A 85 -2.82 -5.98 -1.33
CA LEU A 85 -2.21 -6.56 -2.52
C LEU A 85 -1.27 -5.54 -3.15
N LEU A 86 -0.03 -5.95 -3.37
CA LEU A 86 0.99 -5.19 -4.07
C LEU A 86 1.13 -5.77 -5.48
N ARG A 87 0.96 -4.93 -6.49
CA ARG A 87 1.09 -5.30 -7.90
C ARG A 87 2.04 -4.33 -8.58
N TRP A 88 2.99 -4.86 -9.34
CA TRP A 88 3.84 -4.04 -10.19
C TRP A 88 3.19 -3.96 -11.56
N VAL A 89 2.80 -2.75 -11.95
CA VAL A 89 2.18 -2.47 -13.25
C VAL A 89 3.20 -1.81 -14.17
N HIS A 90 3.19 -2.21 -15.44
CA HIS A 90 4.03 -1.60 -16.47
C HIS A 90 3.36 -0.32 -16.95
N VAL A 91 4.04 0.81 -16.81
CA VAL A 91 3.55 2.13 -17.18
C VAL A 91 4.50 2.70 -18.23
N THR A 92 4.00 2.88 -19.45
CA THR A 92 4.75 3.46 -20.56
C THR A 92 4.16 4.82 -20.94
N GLY A 93 4.91 5.90 -20.73
CA GLY A 93 4.48 7.26 -21.04
C GLY A 93 3.62 7.90 -19.94
N ASP A 94 2.77 8.87 -20.32
CA ASP A 94 1.95 9.69 -19.40
C ASP A 94 0.55 9.05 -19.16
N GLU A 95 0.49 7.72 -19.02
CA GLU A 95 -0.75 7.02 -18.66
C GLU A 95 -1.15 7.40 -17.22
N LYS A 96 -1.85 8.53 -17.08
CA LYS A 96 -2.43 8.96 -15.82
C LYS A 96 -3.57 8.02 -15.47
N VAL A 97 -3.36 7.21 -14.43
CA VAL A 97 -4.43 6.38 -13.88
C VAL A 97 -5.60 7.29 -13.47
N PRO A 98 -6.81 7.09 -14.02
CA PRO A 98 -7.93 7.98 -13.75
C PRO A 98 -8.38 7.87 -12.28
N GLY A 99 -8.54 9.02 -11.63
CA GLY A 99 -9.04 9.12 -10.25
C GLY A 99 -8.20 10.05 -9.37
N SER A 100 -8.81 10.61 -8.34
CA SER A 100 -8.07 11.35 -7.32
C SER A 100 -7.31 10.34 -6.45
N ARG A 101 -6.02 10.17 -6.76
CA ARG A 101 -5.10 9.35 -5.96
C ARG A 101 -4.37 10.22 -4.95
N LEU A 102 -4.11 9.64 -3.78
CA LEU A 102 -3.38 10.26 -2.69
C LEU A 102 -2.12 9.45 -2.41
N ALA A 103 -0.97 10.12 -2.50
CA ALA A 103 0.31 9.55 -2.11
C ALA A 103 0.39 9.51 -0.58
N LEU A 104 0.50 8.30 -0.02
CA LEU A 104 0.58 8.07 1.41
C LEU A 104 1.90 7.40 1.78
N PRO A 105 2.56 7.86 2.86
CA PRO A 105 3.76 7.21 3.37
C PRO A 105 3.42 5.90 4.09
N VAL A 106 4.25 4.88 3.84
CA VAL A 106 4.24 3.61 4.57
C VAL A 106 5.45 3.60 5.51
N TYR A 107 5.20 3.64 6.81
CA TYR A 107 6.25 3.60 7.83
C TYR A 107 6.42 2.19 8.39
N LEU A 108 7.62 1.90 8.92
CA LEU A 108 7.88 0.65 9.63
C LEU A 108 6.97 0.49 10.86
N ASN A 109 6.82 1.55 11.64
CA ASN A 109 6.02 1.51 12.86
C ASN A 109 5.43 2.89 13.23
N SER A 110 4.70 2.93 14.34
CA SER A 110 3.98 4.11 14.83
C SER A 110 4.86 5.31 15.20
N THR A 111 6.18 5.15 15.34
CA THR A 111 7.11 6.27 15.57
C THR A 111 7.29 7.14 14.32
N ARG A 112 6.96 6.60 13.13
CA ARG A 112 7.11 7.28 11.82
C ARG A 112 8.52 7.80 11.53
N THR A 113 9.54 7.19 12.14
CA THR A 113 10.95 7.56 11.90
C THR A 113 11.51 6.94 10.64
N GLU A 114 11.08 5.73 10.31
CA GLU A 114 11.55 4.95 9.17
C GLU A 114 10.44 4.85 8.10
N LEU A 115 10.59 5.64 7.04
CA LEU A 115 9.75 5.62 5.85
C LEU A 115 10.25 4.50 4.92
N LEU A 116 9.39 3.52 4.62
CA LEU A 116 9.74 2.39 3.77
C LEU A 116 9.51 2.68 2.28
N PHE A 117 8.33 3.20 1.95
CA PHE A 117 7.94 3.57 0.60
C PHE A 117 6.67 4.43 0.62
N THR A 118 6.30 4.99 -0.54
CA THR A 118 5.04 5.69 -0.75
C THR A 118 4.11 4.86 -1.62
N VAL A 119 2.80 4.95 -1.35
CA VAL A 119 1.77 4.28 -2.16
C VAL A 119 0.70 5.26 -2.57
N ASP A 120 0.11 5.04 -3.74
CA ASP A 120 -1.03 5.80 -4.20
C ASP A 120 -2.32 5.03 -3.90
N LEU A 121 -3.23 5.64 -3.15
CA LEU A 121 -4.56 5.10 -2.89
C LEU A 121 -5.65 6.03 -3.42
N THR A 122 -6.74 5.47 -3.91
CA THR A 122 -7.87 6.24 -4.43
C THR A 122 -8.65 6.89 -3.31
N ILE A 123 -9.01 8.16 -3.46
CA ILE A 123 -9.92 8.86 -2.55
C ILE A 123 -11.37 8.60 -2.96
N ALA A 124 -12.25 8.33 -1.99
CA ALA A 124 -13.67 8.18 -2.25
C ALA A 124 -14.28 9.49 -2.81
N PRO A 125 -15.25 9.40 -3.73
CA PRO A 125 -15.86 10.58 -4.33
C PRO A 125 -16.50 11.49 -3.27
N GLY A 126 -16.32 12.80 -3.43
CA GLY A 126 -16.85 13.81 -2.51
C GLY A 126 -16.00 14.04 -1.25
N GLN A 127 -14.84 13.39 -1.11
CA GLN A 127 -13.85 13.72 -0.10
C GLN A 127 -12.82 14.72 -0.66
N ASP A 128 -12.38 15.64 0.19
CA ASP A 128 -11.32 16.60 -0.16
C ASP A 128 -9.93 16.00 0.10
N PRO A 129 -9.03 15.91 -0.90
CA PRO A 129 -7.67 15.42 -0.72
C PRO A 129 -6.87 16.17 0.35
N HIS A 130 -7.08 17.48 0.50
CA HIS A 130 -6.32 18.29 1.46
C HIS A 130 -6.59 17.85 2.90
N SER A 131 -7.83 17.50 3.21
CA SER A 131 -8.23 17.01 4.54
C SER A 131 -7.48 15.74 4.99
N PHE A 132 -7.03 14.88 4.05
CA PHE A 132 -6.22 13.71 4.40
C PHE A 132 -4.77 14.09 4.78
N TYR A 133 -4.21 15.12 4.13
CA TYR A 133 -2.89 15.64 4.49
C TYR A 133 -2.91 16.32 5.87
N GLU A 134 -3.92 17.13 6.16
CA GLU A 134 -4.08 17.78 7.46
C GLU A 134 -4.21 16.78 8.61
N ARG A 135 -4.82 15.62 8.35
CA ARG A 135 -4.93 14.53 9.33
C ARG A 135 -3.68 13.67 9.46
N GLY A 136 -2.65 13.91 8.66
CA GLY A 136 -1.41 13.15 8.69
C GLY A 136 -1.64 11.66 8.43
N VAL A 137 -2.49 11.32 7.45
CA VAL A 137 -2.82 9.95 7.09
C VAL A 137 -1.57 9.18 6.68
N ALA A 138 -1.41 7.96 7.18
CA ALA A 138 -0.25 7.13 6.88
C ALA A 138 -0.58 5.64 7.08
N LEU A 139 0.22 4.79 6.45
CA LEU A 139 0.20 3.34 6.65
C LEU A 139 1.37 2.93 7.54
N LEU A 140 1.14 1.94 8.40
CA LEU A 140 2.12 1.39 9.33
C LEU A 140 2.21 -0.13 9.11
N THR A 141 3.42 -0.69 9.07
CA THR A 141 3.58 -2.15 8.91
C THR A 141 3.62 -2.91 10.25
N SER A 142 3.88 -2.20 11.34
CA SER A 142 3.85 -2.70 12.71
C SER A 142 3.34 -1.65 13.70
N THR A 143 2.79 -2.09 14.83
CA THR A 143 2.52 -1.23 16.00
C THR A 143 3.44 -1.52 17.17
N ALA A 144 4.39 -2.44 17.01
CA ALA A 144 5.43 -2.62 18.01
C ALA A 144 6.38 -1.42 17.98
N LEU A 145 6.70 -0.92 19.17
CA LEU A 145 7.85 -0.06 19.39
C LEU A 145 9.03 -1.03 19.55
N ASN A 146 9.80 -1.26 18.48
CA ASN A 146 11.10 -1.93 18.62
C ASN A 146 12.11 -0.95 19.20
#